data_AF-A0A8T1M542-F1
#
_entry.id   AF-A0A8T1M542-F1
#
_cell.length_a   1.000
_cell.length_b   1.000
_cell.length_c   1.000
_cell.angle_alpha   90.00
_cell.angle_beta   90.00
_cell.angle_gamma   90.00
#
_symmetry.space_group_name_H-M   'P 1'
#
loop_
_entity.id
_entity.type
_entity.pdbx_description
1 polymer ?
#
loop_
_entity_poly.entity_id
_entity_poly.type
_entity_poly.pdbx_seq_one_letter_code
_entity_poly.pdbx_strand_id
1 'polypeptide(L)' 'MTVDQAVDLLRSCAKEIQKRFIVNLDRYCVRLVTKDGISALPDLTNLSVAT' A
#
# COMPACT_ATOMS: atom_id res chain seq x y z
N MET A 1 13.22 10.68 -0.47
CA MET A 1 11.98 10.07 0.06
C MET A 1 12.33 9.29 1.31
N THR A 2 11.64 9.55 2.41
CA THR A 2 11.67 8.67 3.58
C THR A 2 10.78 7.45 3.32
N VAL A 3 10.93 6.39 4.12
CA VAL A 3 10.08 5.20 4.01
C VAL A 3 8.61 5.55 4.24
N ASP A 4 8.32 6.43 5.20
CA ASP A 4 6.95 6.87 5.50
C ASP A 4 6.29 7.58 4.30
N GLN A 5 7.02 8.50 3.65
CA GLN A 5 6.54 9.17 2.44
C GLN A 5 6.27 8.19 1.29
N ALA A 6 7.07 7.12 1.18
CA ALA A 6 6.85 6.08 0.18
C ALA A 6 5.60 5.25 0.48
N VAL A 7 5.34 4.95 1.76
CA VAL A 7 4.15 4.23 2.21
C VAL A 7 2.89 5.08 1.99
N ASP A 8 2.95 6.39 2.24
CA ASP A 8 1.83 7.31 1.99
C ASP A 8 1.49 7.41 0.49
N LEU A 9 2.51 7.42 -0.37
CA LEU A 9 2.33 7.38 -1.81
C LEU A 9 1.69 6.05 -2.25
N LEU A 10 2.19 4.92 -1.75
CA LEU A 10 1.62 3.59 -1.99
C LEU A 10 0.15 3.51 -1.57
N ARG A 11 -0.21 4.08 -0.41
CA ARG A 11 -1.60 4.17 0.06
C ARG A 11 -2.48 4.94 -0.91
N SER A 12 -1.97 6.00 -1.52
CA SER A 12 -2.69 6.80 -2.51
C SER A 12 -2.89 6.04 -3.83
N CYS A 13 -1.85 5.32 -4.30
CA CYS A 13 -1.95 4.44 -5.46
C CYS A 13 -2.96 3.31 -5.24
N ALA A 14 -2.93 2.68 -4.07
CA ALA A 14 -3.82 1.58 -3.72
C ALA A 14 -5.30 2.02 -3.71
N LYS A 15 -5.60 3.24 -3.22
CA LYS A 15 -6.95 3.82 -3.30
C LYS A 15 -7.46 3.99 -4.74
N GLU A 16 -6.59 4.37 -5.68
CA GLU A 16 -6.99 4.52 -7.08
C GLU A 16 -7.21 3.16 -7.77
N ILE A 17 -6.39 2.15 -7.44
CA ILE A 17 -6.61 0.77 -7.88
C ILE A 17 -7.97 0.28 -7.36
N GLN A 18 -8.28 0.54 -6.09
CA GLN A 18 -9.52 0.10 -5.46
C GLN A 18 -10.80 0.66 -6.13
N LYS A 19 -10.71 1.84 -6.76
CA LYS A 19 -11.83 2.45 -7.50
C LYS A 19 -12.05 1.83 -8.89
N ARG A 20 -10.99 1.31 -9.52
CA ARG A 20 -10.98 0.97 -10.96
C ARG A 20 -10.82 -0.52 -11.22
N PHE A 21 -10.42 -1.30 -10.22
CA PHE A 21 -10.14 -2.72 -10.34
C PHE A 21 -11.36 -3.54 -9.92
N ILE A 22 -11.79 -4.47 -10.79
CA ILE A 22 -13.02 -5.27 -10.61
C ILE A 22 -12.88 -6.25 -9.43
N VAL A 23 -11.67 -6.76 -9.17
CA VAL A 23 -11.38 -7.64 -8.04
C VAL A 23 -10.79 -6.82 -6.90
N ASN A 24 -11.64 -6.32 -6.02
CA ASN A 24 -11.17 -5.54 -4.89
C ASN A 24 -10.60 -6.45 -3.80
N LEU A 25 -9.28 -6.43 -3.66
CA LEU A 25 -8.58 -6.99 -2.50
C LEU A 25 -8.44 -5.89 -1.45
N ASP A 26 -8.92 -6.15 -0.24
CA ASP A 26 -8.96 -5.21 0.88
C ASP A 26 -7.63 -5.09 1.65
N ARG A 27 -6.66 -5.92 1.28
CA ARG A 27 -5.36 -6.07 1.94
C ARG A 27 -4.22 -6.05 0.91
N TYR A 28 -3.28 -5.13 1.09
CA TYR A 28 -2.04 -5.07 0.32
C TYR A 28 -0.83 -5.31 1.22
N CYS A 29 -0.07 -6.36 0.91
CA CYS A 29 1.18 -6.66 1.60
C CYS A 29 2.31 -5.78 1.08
N VAL A 30 2.98 -5.04 1.96
CA VAL A 30 4.09 -4.15 1.58
C VAL A 30 5.42 -4.75 2.02
N ARG A 31 6.41 -4.77 1.13
CA ARG A 31 7.75 -5.26 1.41
C ARG A 31 8.76 -4.16 1.11
N LEU A 32 9.59 -3.83 2.09
CA LEU A 32 10.70 -2.91 1.95
C LEU A 32 11.97 -3.68 1.58
N VAL A 33 12.55 -3.34 0.44
CA VAL A 33 13.83 -3.90 -0.01
C VAL A 33 14.92 -2.86 0.23
N THR A 34 15.90 -3.22 1.05
CA THR A 34 17.05 -2.38 1.39
C THR A 34 18.34 -3.16 1.13
N LYS A 35 19.50 -2.49 1.26
CA LYS A 35 20.80 -3.17 1.16
C LYS A 35 20.98 -4.28 2.20
N ASP A 36 20.31 -4.17 3.33
CA ASP A 36 20.38 -5.11 4.45
C ASP A 36 19.40 -6.29 4.30
N GLY A 37 18.57 -6.28 3.25
CA GLY A 37 17.63 -7.36 2.94
C GLY A 37 16.19 -6.88 2.76
N ILE A 38 15.26 -7.83 2.90
CA ILE A 38 13.83 -7.62 2.67
C ILE A 38 13.08 -7.69 4.00
N SER A 39 12.36 -6.62 4.33
CA SER A 39 11.52 -6.54 5.52
C SER A 39 10.05 -6.41 5.13
N ALA A 40 9.16 -7.11 5.84
CA ALA A 40 7.73 -6.90 5.70
C ALA A 40 7.33 -5.64 6.47
N LEU A 41 6.61 -4.74 5.80
CA LEU A 41 5.97 -3.59 6.43
C LEU A 41 4.52 -3.93 6.80
N PRO A 42 3.88 -3.15 7.68
CA PRO A 42 2.47 -3.33 7.99
C PRO A 42 1.62 -3.31 6.72
N ASP A 43 0.66 -4.23 6.66
CA ASP A 43 -0.24 -4.32 5.52
C ASP A 43 -1.11 -3.07 5.41
N LEU A 44 -1.36 -2.63 4.18
CA LEU A 44 -2.31 -1.58 3.91
C LEU A 44 -3.70 -2.21 3.84
N THR A 45 -4.48 -1.99 4.89
CA THR A 45 -5.89 -2.38 5.00
C THR A 45 -6.80 -1.14 5.08
N ASN A 46 -8.11 -1.35 4.98
CA ASN A 46 -9.13 -0.28 5.11
C ASN A 46 -8.91 0.89 4.15
N LEU A 47 -8.59 0.59 2.90
CA LEU A 47 -8.41 1.61 1.86
C LEU A 47 -9.75 2.18 1.35
N SER A 48 -10.87 1.59 1.78
CA SER A 48 -12.22 1.96 1.37
C SER A 48 -12.43 3.47 1.48
N VAL A 49 -12.70 4.07 0.34
CA VAL A 49 -13.06 5.48 0.20
C VAL A 49 -14.34 5.68 0.99
N ALA A 50 -14.29 6.50 2.05
CA ALA A 50 -15.51 7.01 2.69
C ALA A 50 -16.34 7.69 1.58
N THR A 51 -17.58 7.20 1.41
CA THR A 51 -18.55 7.69 0.44
C THR A 51 -18.89 9.15 0.69
#